data_AF-A0A7G8FRP8-F1
#
_entry.id   AF-A0A7G8FRP8-F1
#
_cell.length_a   1.000
_cell.length_b   1.000
_cell.length_c   1.000
_cell.angle_alpha   90.00
_cell.angle_beta   90.00
_cell.angle_gamma   90.00
#
_symmetry.space_group_name_H-M   'P 1'
#
loop_
_entity.id
_entity.type
_entity.pdbx_description
1 polymer ?
#
loop_
_entity_poly.entity_id
_entity_poly.type
_entity_poly.pdbx_seq_one_letter_code
_entity_poly.pdbx_strand_id
1 'polypeptide(L)'
;MKRQESGELLWGVIVETEAYSLEEPACHGYRRRSPQNETLFGEPGRFYVYVSYGIHHCVNVVTDRAEWANGVLLRAVALPGEPERVAAGPGLLARRFGIDRQMDGCSACSGQDLFSRA
;
A
#
# COMPACT_ATOMS: atom_id res chain seq x y z
N MET A 1 0.27 -3.28 11.00
CA MET A 1 1.04 -4.25 11.81
C MET A 1 1.49 -5.38 10.91
N LYS A 2 2.71 -5.90 11.08
CA LYS A 2 3.30 -7.02 10.34
C LYS A 2 4.08 -7.90 11.32
N ARG A 3 3.95 -9.22 11.21
CA ARG A 3 4.83 -10.15 11.93
C ARG A 3 6.12 -10.32 11.14
N GLN A 4 7.27 -10.16 11.80
CA GLN A 4 8.58 -10.40 11.20
C GLN A 4 8.97 -11.88 11.35
N GLU A 5 9.95 -12.33 10.57
CA GLU A 5 10.49 -13.71 10.64
C GLU A 5 11.03 -14.06 12.03
N SER A 6 11.51 -13.06 12.79
CA SER A 6 11.93 -13.20 14.19
C SER A 6 10.79 -13.49 15.16
N GLY A 7 9.53 -13.39 14.72
CA GLY A 7 8.34 -13.47 15.56
C GLY A 7 7.89 -12.14 16.16
N GLU A 8 8.75 -11.10 16.10
CA GLU A 8 8.44 -9.76 16.59
C GLU A 8 7.37 -9.06 15.74
N LEU A 9 6.63 -8.13 16.38
CA LEU A 9 5.60 -7.34 15.72
C LEU A 9 6.17 -5.99 15.30
N LEU A 10 6.22 -5.76 13.99
CA LEU A 10 6.42 -4.44 13.42
C LEU A 10 5.06 -3.72 13.34
N TRP A 11 4.94 -2.57 14.00
CA TRP A 11 3.73 -1.78 13.96
C TRP A 11 4.02 -0.29 14.04
N GLY A 12 3.03 0.50 13.66
CA GLY A 12 3.08 1.95 13.73
C GLY A 12 1.72 2.55 13.39
N VAL A 13 1.60 3.85 13.61
CA VAL A 13 0.42 4.64 13.30
C VAL A 13 0.60 5.26 11.92
N ILE A 14 -0.36 5.11 11.03
CA ILE A 14 -0.37 5.83 9.75
C ILE A 14 -0.59 7.31 10.07
N VAL A 15 0.35 8.17 9.67
CA VAL A 15 0.33 9.61 10.00
C VAL A 15 0.17 10.50 8.78
N GLU A 16 0.33 9.95 7.57
CA GLU A 16 0.12 10.68 6.32
C GLU A 16 -0.47 9.74 5.25
N THR A 17 -1.49 10.22 4.56
CA THR A 17 -2.17 9.52 3.47
C THR A 17 -2.56 10.50 2.36
N GLU A 18 -2.75 10.01 1.15
CA GLU A 18 -3.26 10.79 0.02
C GLU A 18 -4.32 10.00 -0.74
N ALA A 19 -5.49 10.61 -0.96
CA ALA A 19 -6.59 9.98 -1.65
C ALA A 19 -6.51 10.27 -3.16
N TYR A 20 -6.89 9.28 -3.97
CA TYR A 20 -7.00 9.39 -5.42
C TYR A 20 -8.35 8.83 -5.86
N SER A 21 -9.09 9.61 -6.64
CA SER A 21 -10.35 9.21 -7.27
C SER A 21 -10.18 8.99 -8.78
N LEU A 22 -10.91 8.03 -9.36
CA LEU A 22 -10.97 7.83 -10.81
C LEU A 22 -11.31 9.12 -11.58
N GLU A 23 -11.99 10.07 -10.94
CA GLU A 23 -12.41 11.34 -11.51
C GLU A 23 -11.30 12.39 -11.56
N GLU A 24 -10.15 12.15 -10.93
CA GLU A 24 -9.06 13.11 -10.80
C GLU A 24 -7.89 12.77 -11.72
N PRO A 25 -7.32 13.75 -12.45
CA PRO A 25 -6.18 13.52 -13.35
C PRO A 25 -4.94 12.87 -12.71
N ALA A 26 -4.80 12.97 -11.40
CA ALA A 26 -3.69 12.40 -10.63
C ALA A 26 -3.84 10.88 -10.39
N CYS A 27 -5.05 10.33 -10.51
CA CYS A 27 -5.28 8.91 -10.28
C CYS A 27 -4.79 8.06 -11.45
N HIS A 28 -4.14 6.93 -11.13
CA HIS A 28 -3.70 5.96 -12.14
C HIS A 28 -4.84 5.38 -12.97
N GLY A 29 -6.08 5.40 -12.47
CA GLY A 29 -7.26 4.96 -13.21
C GLY A 29 -7.84 5.98 -14.20
N TYR A 30 -7.53 7.29 -14.05
CA TYR A 30 -8.28 8.40 -14.68
C TYR A 30 -8.47 8.28 -16.20
N ARG A 31 -7.42 7.91 -16.93
CA ARG A 31 -7.49 7.84 -18.41
C ARG A 31 -7.89 6.48 -18.94
N ARG A 32 -7.43 5.41 -18.30
CA ARG A 32 -7.62 4.04 -18.79
C ARG A 32 -7.36 3.02 -17.71
N ARG A 33 -8.07 1.89 -17.82
CA ARG A 33 -7.70 0.62 -17.19
C ARG A 33 -6.63 -0.09 -18.02
N SER A 34 -5.63 -0.66 -17.34
CA SER A 34 -4.54 -1.42 -17.94
C SER A 34 -4.05 -2.50 -16.98
N PRO A 35 -3.27 -3.50 -17.45
CA PRO A 35 -2.75 -4.55 -16.58
C PRO A 35 -1.92 -4.04 -15.38
N GLN A 36 -1.36 -2.82 -15.49
CA GLN A 36 -0.55 -2.22 -14.42
C GLN A 36 -1.37 -1.56 -13.30
N ASN A 37 -2.62 -1.17 -13.57
CA ASN A 37 -3.50 -0.54 -12.58
C ASN A 37 -4.76 -1.37 -12.31
N GLU A 38 -4.84 -2.59 -12.86
CA GLU A 38 -5.98 -3.48 -12.77
C GLU A 38 -6.47 -3.68 -11.33
N THR A 39 -5.55 -3.88 -10.40
CA THR A 39 -5.85 -4.04 -8.97
C THR A 39 -6.63 -2.86 -8.39
N LEU A 40 -6.38 -1.64 -8.86
CA LEU A 40 -7.08 -0.43 -8.39
C LEU A 40 -8.57 -0.44 -8.75
N PHE A 41 -8.97 -1.19 -9.78
CA PHE A 41 -10.37 -1.41 -10.16
C PHE A 41 -10.99 -2.64 -9.45
N GLY A 42 -10.25 -3.33 -8.59
CA GLY A 42 -10.72 -4.52 -7.90
C GLY A 42 -11.56 -4.23 -6.65
N GLU A 43 -11.75 -5.27 -5.83
CA GLU A 43 -12.49 -5.15 -4.57
C GLU A 43 -11.79 -4.21 -3.56
N PRO A 44 -12.55 -3.42 -2.78
CA PRO A 44 -12.02 -2.60 -1.70
C PRO A 44 -11.27 -3.41 -0.65
N GLY A 45 -10.30 -2.77 0.01
CA GLY A 45 -9.47 -3.41 1.03
C GLY A 45 -8.32 -4.26 0.48
N ARG A 46 -8.03 -4.17 -0.82
CA ARG A 46 -6.81 -4.77 -1.43
C ARG A 46 -5.67 -3.77 -1.44
N PHE A 47 -4.44 -4.27 -1.36
CA PHE A 47 -3.29 -3.45 -1.70
C PHE A 47 -3.20 -3.26 -3.22
N TYR A 48 -3.03 -2.01 -3.63
CA TYR A 48 -2.53 -1.68 -4.96
C TYR A 48 -1.07 -1.22 -4.81
N VAL A 49 -0.13 -2.05 -5.25
CA VAL A 49 1.31 -1.78 -5.12
C VAL A 49 1.88 -1.51 -6.49
N TYR A 50 2.59 -0.39 -6.69
CA TYR A 50 3.26 -0.09 -7.97
C TYR A 50 4.71 0.38 -7.74
N VAL A 51 5.52 0.32 -8.80
CA VAL A 51 6.89 0.82 -8.76
C VAL A 51 6.93 2.25 -9.28
N SER A 52 7.33 3.19 -8.43
CA SER A 52 7.58 4.59 -8.73
C SER A 52 9.06 4.81 -9.09
N TYR A 53 9.30 5.56 -10.18
CA TYR A 53 10.63 5.86 -10.73
C TYR A 53 11.53 4.62 -10.96
N GLY A 54 10.93 3.43 -11.12
CA GLY A 54 11.66 2.18 -11.32
C GLY A 54 12.36 1.62 -10.08
N ILE A 55 12.29 2.28 -8.92
CA ILE A 55 13.11 1.93 -7.73
C ILE A 55 12.35 1.82 -6.41
N HIS A 56 11.19 2.48 -6.28
CA HIS A 56 10.46 2.53 -5.02
C HIS A 56 9.08 1.90 -5.17
N HIS A 57 8.70 1.04 -4.22
CA HIS A 57 7.32 0.59 -4.13
C HIS A 57 6.47 1.66 -3.45
N CYS A 58 5.34 2.00 -4.05
CA CYS A 58 4.27 2.75 -3.40
C CYS A 58 3.10 1.80 -3.16
N VAL A 59 2.43 1.95 -2.02
CA VAL A 59 1.31 1.10 -1.62
C VAL A 59 0.07 1.94 -1.35
N ASN A 60 -0.98 1.64 -2.10
CA ASN A 60 -2.32 2.15 -1.87
C ASN A 60 -3.19 1.05 -1.27
N VAL A 61 -4.24 1.44 -0.57
CA VAL A 61 -5.38 0.57 -0.27
C VAL A 61 -6.51 0.94 -1.22
N VAL A 62 -7.06 -0.04 -1.94
CA VAL A 62 -8.23 0.12 -2.82
C VAL A 62 -9.45 0.42 -1.97
N THR A 63 -10.28 1.36 -2.41
CA THR A 63 -11.44 1.87 -1.65
C THR A 63 -12.68 1.97 -2.53
N ASP A 64 -13.81 2.34 -1.92
CA ASP A 64 -15.11 2.53 -2.60
C ASP A 64 -15.73 1.23 -3.11
N ARG A 65 -15.70 0.95 -4.42
CA ARG A 65 -16.37 -0.19 -5.06
C ARG A 65 -15.58 -0.74 -6.24
N ALA A 66 -15.81 -2.01 -6.56
CA ALA A 66 -15.24 -2.65 -7.74
C ALA A 66 -15.59 -1.88 -9.03
N GLU A 67 -14.71 -2.00 -10.03
CA GLU A 67 -14.77 -1.31 -11.33
C GLU A 67 -14.65 0.21 -11.24
N TRP A 68 -14.33 0.76 -10.05
CA TRP A 68 -14.16 2.19 -9.81
C TRP A 68 -12.80 2.45 -9.15
N ALA A 69 -11.85 3.03 -9.91
CA ALA A 69 -10.46 3.13 -9.49
C ALA A 69 -10.23 4.21 -8.42
N ASN A 70 -10.44 3.83 -7.17
CA ASN A 70 -10.22 4.68 -6.01
C ASN A 70 -9.21 4.04 -5.06
N GLY A 71 -8.28 4.83 -4.55
CA GLY A 71 -7.31 4.33 -3.60
C GLY A 71 -6.70 5.40 -2.71
N VAL A 72 -6.24 4.97 -1.54
CA VAL A 72 -5.54 5.80 -0.56
C VAL A 72 -4.09 5.37 -0.50
N LEU A 73 -3.17 6.22 -0.95
CA LEU A 73 -1.73 6.03 -0.82
C LEU A 73 -1.34 6.18 0.64
N LEU A 74 -0.61 5.19 1.16
CA LEU A 74 0.06 5.33 2.44
C LEU A 74 1.35 6.12 2.21
N ARG A 75 1.52 7.24 2.94
CA ARG A 75 2.66 8.15 2.74
C ARG A 75 3.64 8.14 3.89
N ALA A 76 3.18 7.98 5.13
CA ALA A 76 4.06 7.85 6.27
C ALA A 76 3.46 7.04 7.41
N VAL A 77 4.35 6.38 8.16
CA VAL A 77 4.01 5.65 9.39
C VAL A 77 4.94 6.10 10.51
N ALA A 78 4.38 6.47 11.66
CA ALA A 78 5.14 6.69 12.88
C ALA A 78 5.32 5.35 13.62
N LEU A 79 6.58 4.93 13.79
CA LEU A 79 6.94 3.69 14.47
C LEU A 79 7.43 3.98 15.90
N PRO A 80 6.91 3.28 16.92
CA PRO A 80 7.40 3.43 18.29
C PRO A 80 8.88 3.03 18.41
N GLY A 81 9.67 3.89 19.04
CA GLY A 81 11.09 3.61 19.31
C GLY A 81 12.02 3.68 18.09
N GLU A 82 11.53 4.07 16.93
CA GLU A 82 12.35 4.26 15.72
C GLU A 82 12.42 5.73 15.27
N PRO A 83 13.51 6.16 14.63
CA PRO A 83 13.59 7.49 14.03
C PRO A 83 12.50 7.70 12.99
N GLU A 84 11.84 8.86 13.03
CA GLU A 84 10.75 9.24 12.12
C GLU A 84 11.10 9.00 10.64
N ARG A 85 12.35 9.32 10.27
CA ARG A 85 12.84 9.22 8.90
C ARG A 85 12.74 7.82 8.30
N VAL A 86 12.68 6.76 9.11
CA VAL A 86 12.65 5.36 8.64
C VAL A 86 11.41 5.04 7.81
N ALA A 87 10.28 5.71 8.06
CA ALA A 87 9.02 5.50 7.34
C ALA A 87 8.28 6.80 6.98
N ALA A 88 9.00 7.93 6.93
CA ALA A 88 8.48 9.24 6.53
C ALA A 88 8.45 9.43 4.99
N GLY A 89 7.86 8.48 4.28
CA GLY A 89 7.69 8.55 2.83
C GLY A 89 7.16 7.23 2.24
N PRO A 90 6.43 7.27 1.10
CA PRO A 90 5.74 6.09 0.56
C PRO A 90 6.69 4.94 0.21
N GLY A 91 7.84 5.27 -0.39
CA GLY A 91 8.89 4.27 -0.66
C GLY A 91 9.61 3.76 0.60
N LEU A 92 9.75 4.63 1.60
CA LEU A 92 10.45 4.31 2.85
C LEU A 92 9.60 3.37 3.73
N LEU A 93 8.31 3.68 3.89
CA LEU A 93 7.41 2.79 4.62
C LEU A 93 7.23 1.46 3.90
N ALA A 94 7.09 1.45 2.57
CA ALA A 94 6.96 0.19 1.83
C ALA A 94 8.19 -0.69 2.05
N ARG A 95 9.39 -0.09 2.02
CA ARG A 95 10.64 -0.79 2.36
C ARG A 95 10.68 -1.26 3.81
N ARG A 96 10.30 -0.42 4.79
CA ARG A 96 10.36 -0.77 6.23
C ARG A 96 9.42 -1.93 6.57
N PHE A 97 8.25 -1.96 5.95
CA PHE A 97 7.27 -3.04 6.09
C PHE A 97 7.49 -4.18 5.10
N GLY A 98 8.52 -4.12 4.25
CA GLY A 98 8.83 -5.13 3.23
C GLY A 98 7.64 -5.44 2.33
N ILE A 99 6.92 -4.40 1.88
CA ILE A 99 5.83 -4.49 0.90
C ILE A 99 6.44 -4.27 -0.48
N ASP A 100 6.21 -5.23 -1.38
CA ASP A 100 6.70 -5.21 -2.76
C ASP A 100 5.58 -5.59 -3.75
N ARG A 101 5.91 -5.63 -5.05
CA ARG A 101 4.94 -5.98 -6.11
C ARG A 101 4.29 -7.36 -5.96
N GLN A 102 4.88 -8.30 -5.22
CA GLN A 102 4.28 -9.62 -5.01
C GLN A 102 3.04 -9.56 -4.12
N MET A 103 2.86 -8.44 -3.39
CA MET A 103 1.71 -8.19 -2.53
C MET A 103 0.59 -7.40 -3.24
N ASP A 104 0.76 -7.07 -4.52
CA ASP A 104 -0.30 -6.42 -5.30
C ASP A 104 -1.54 -7.33 -5.39
N GLY A 105 -2.70 -6.78 -5.05
CA GLY A 105 -3.97 -7.50 -5.00
C GLY A 105 -4.21 -8.31 -3.73
N CYS A 106 -3.22 -8.48 -2.85
CA CYS A 106 -3.40 -9.10 -1.54
C CYS A 106 -4.35 -8.27 -0.67
N SER A 107 -5.05 -8.92 0.26
CA SER A 107 -5.92 -8.22 1.20
C SER A 107 -5.10 -7.42 2.20
N ALA A 108 -5.48 -6.16 2.40
CA ALA A 108 -4.93 -5.29 3.43
C ALA A 108 -5.52 -5.57 4.82
N CYS A 109 -6.64 -6.30 4.88
CA CYS A 109 -7.42 -6.52 6.11
C CYS A 109 -7.39 -7.96 6.63
N SER A 110 -7.01 -8.96 5.81
CA SER A 110 -6.96 -10.34 6.29
C SER A 110 -5.66 -10.58 7.07
N GLY A 111 -5.82 -11.05 8.31
CA GLY A 111 -4.73 -11.46 9.19
C GLY A 111 -3.97 -12.72 8.72
N GLN A 112 -4.02 -13.06 7.42
CA GLN A 112 -3.41 -14.26 6.86
C GLN A 112 -2.31 -13.94 5.82
N ASP A 113 -2.40 -12.90 4.99
CA ASP A 113 -1.42 -12.71 3.90
C ASP A 113 -0.14 -11.95 4.33
N LEU A 114 -0.24 -11.09 5.35
CA LEU A 114 0.91 -10.46 6.03
C LEU A 114 1.48 -11.31 7.19
N PHE A 115 0.93 -12.51 7.40
CA PHE A 115 1.10 -13.31 8.61
C PHE A 115 1.38 -14.81 8.37
N SER A 116 1.44 -15.29 7.12
CA SER A 116 1.45 -16.73 6.81
C SER A 116 2.76 -17.32 6.27
N ARG A 117 3.89 -16.61 6.31
CA ARG A 117 5.19 -17.26 6.15
C ARG A 117 5.88 -17.37 7.51
N ALA A 118 5.48 -18.43 8.21
CA ALA A 118 6.29 -19.14 9.19
C ALA A 118 7.25 -20.11 8.45
#